data_AF-A0A9P4I8N6-F1
#
_entry.id   AF-A0A9P4I8N6-F1
#
_cell.length_a   1.000
_cell.length_b   1.000
_cell.length_c   1.000
_cell.angle_alpha   90.00
_cell.angle_beta   90.00
_cell.angle_gamma   90.00
#
_symmetry.space_group_name_H-M   'P 1'
#
loop_
_entity.id
_entity.type
_entity.pdbx_description
1 polymer ?
#
loop_
_entity_poly.entity_id
_entity_poly.type
_entity_poly.pdbx_seq_one_letter_code
_entity_poly.pdbx_strand_id
1 'polypeptide(L)'
;MLSRTSTSRTDTLDIYSPLASLVEYENRLFSTGFANDRTQFQGEPTEENTKAWEELTEVGIIKLDRDQAAQLPNQTVEWNQEPGTYLAAVGMFHQLHCVDALRRNMFASSKGNAALDRKAIAHLDHCADYLRQVLTCHGDVSIVSFHWNEAIQKNTPIFDGLQHCRKFEPIFEWTKVHRAGDLRP
;
A
#
# COMPACT_ATOMS: atom_id res chain seq x y z
N MET A 1 45.44 1.28 7.82
CA MET A 1 45.22 0.70 6.48
C MET A 1 44.46 -0.60 6.64
N LEU A 2 43.23 -0.65 6.16
CA LEU A 2 42.55 -1.81 5.57
C LEU A 2 41.21 -1.26 5.05
N SER A 3 41.25 -0.79 3.82
CA SER A 3 40.09 -0.38 3.03
C SER A 3 39.18 -1.59 2.86
N ARG A 4 37.92 -1.47 3.26
CA ARG A 4 36.85 -2.35 2.79
C ARG A 4 36.00 -1.57 1.82
N THR A 5 36.45 -1.52 0.58
CA THR A 5 35.58 -1.34 -0.58
C THR A 5 34.56 -2.48 -0.57
N SER A 6 33.34 -2.17 -0.15
CA SER A 6 32.19 -3.05 -0.40
C SER A 6 31.65 -2.75 -1.80
N THR A 7 32.25 -3.36 -2.81
CA THR A 7 31.54 -3.61 -4.06
C THR A 7 30.67 -4.84 -3.86
N SER A 8 29.38 -4.63 -3.66
CA SER A 8 28.37 -5.67 -3.89
C SER A 8 27.55 -5.25 -5.09
N ARG A 9 27.90 -5.80 -6.26
CA ARG A 9 27.00 -5.81 -7.41
C ARG A 9 25.82 -6.70 -7.05
N THR A 10 24.62 -6.17 -7.23
CA THR A 10 23.54 -6.91 -7.87
C THR A 10 22.87 -5.91 -8.80
N ASP A 11 23.14 -6.04 -10.11
CA ASP A 11 22.13 -5.76 -11.13
C ASP A 11 20.94 -6.62 -10.75
N THR A 12 20.05 -6.09 -9.91
CA THR A 12 18.79 -6.74 -9.62
C THR A 12 17.94 -6.59 -10.88
N LEU A 13 17.22 -7.65 -11.24
CA LEU A 13 16.04 -7.52 -12.09
C LEU A 13 15.07 -6.60 -11.35
N ASP A 14 15.28 -5.30 -11.51
CA ASP A 14 14.39 -4.26 -11.04
C ASP A 14 13.12 -4.43 -11.84
N ILE A 15 12.04 -4.79 -11.15
CA ILE A 15 10.73 -4.78 -11.77
C ILE A 15 10.52 -3.36 -12.27
N TYR A 16 10.30 -3.23 -13.58
CA TYR A 16 10.11 -1.93 -14.19
C TYR A 16 8.93 -1.19 -13.52
N SER A 17 9.17 0.07 -13.16
CA SER A 17 8.14 1.02 -12.78
C SER A 17 8.45 2.36 -13.44
N PRO A 18 7.46 3.02 -14.06
CA PRO A 18 7.63 4.37 -14.60
C PRO A 18 7.88 5.43 -13.51
N LEU A 19 7.69 5.08 -12.24
CA LEU A 19 7.92 5.96 -11.10
C LEU A 19 9.29 5.75 -10.44
N ALA A 20 10.09 4.77 -10.89
CA ALA A 20 11.34 4.40 -10.24
C ALA A 20 12.33 5.57 -10.12
N SER A 21 12.40 6.46 -11.12
CA SER A 21 13.28 7.64 -11.10
C SER A 21 12.77 8.79 -10.23
N LEU A 22 11.55 8.72 -9.73
CA LEU A 22 10.94 9.73 -8.86
C LEU A 22 11.09 9.40 -7.37
N VAL A 23 11.68 8.25 -7.03
CA VAL A 23 11.85 7.82 -5.65
C VAL A 23 12.92 8.67 -4.96
N GLU A 24 12.47 9.48 -4.01
CA GLU A 24 13.30 10.27 -3.10
C GLU A 24 13.06 9.84 -1.65
N TYR A 25 14.00 10.15 -0.76
CA TYR A 25 13.95 9.73 0.65
C TYR A 25 13.97 10.92 1.60
N GLU A 26 13.08 10.89 2.58
CA GLU A 26 13.07 11.81 3.71
C GLU A 26 12.96 11.06 5.05
N ASN A 27 13.38 11.71 6.13
CA ASN A 27 13.16 11.20 7.48
C ASN A 27 11.89 11.83 8.04
N ARG A 28 10.93 10.99 8.46
CA ARG A 28 9.66 11.42 9.04
C ARG A 28 9.42 10.75 10.39
N LEU A 29 8.96 11.54 11.36
CA LEU A 29 8.44 11.02 12.62
C LEU A 29 7.00 10.58 12.42
N PHE A 30 6.67 9.39 12.94
CA PHE A 30 5.31 8.88 12.92
C PHE A 30 4.52 9.44 14.10
N SER A 31 3.24 9.69 13.85
CA SER A 31 2.27 9.92 14.91
C SER A 31 1.99 8.59 15.61
N THR A 32 1.95 8.63 16.93
CA THR A 32 1.60 7.49 17.78
C THR A 32 0.14 7.07 17.62
N GLY A 33 -0.73 7.93 17.09
CA GLY A 33 -2.15 7.65 16.91
C GLY A 33 -2.93 7.45 18.22
N PHE A 34 -2.37 7.84 19.37
CA PHE A 34 -2.98 7.68 20.69
C PHE A 34 -3.09 9.02 21.43
N ALA A 35 -4.04 9.08 22.38
CA ALA A 35 -4.28 10.25 23.22
C ALA A 35 -4.37 11.56 22.40
N ASN A 36 -3.42 12.49 22.60
CA ASN A 36 -3.41 13.81 21.96
C ASN A 36 -2.62 13.85 20.65
N ASP A 37 -2.04 12.74 20.23
CA ASP A 37 -1.25 12.61 19.00
C ASP A 37 -2.01 11.72 18.02
N ARG A 38 -3.23 12.13 17.69
CA ARG A 38 -4.08 11.49 16.67
C ARG A 38 -3.96 12.24 15.35
N THR A 39 -4.01 11.52 14.24
CA THR A 39 -4.04 12.12 12.90
C THR A 39 -5.47 12.42 12.46
N GLN A 40 -5.62 13.23 11.41
CA GLN A 40 -6.91 13.50 10.76
C GLN A 40 -7.56 12.25 10.12
N PHE A 41 -6.83 11.13 10.00
CA PHE A 41 -7.31 9.90 9.36
C PHE A 41 -8.01 8.94 10.31
N GLN A 42 -7.99 9.24 11.62
CA GLN A 42 -8.51 8.37 12.66
C GLN A 42 -9.94 8.73 13.08
N GLY A 43 -10.60 7.78 13.73
CA GLY A 43 -11.93 7.94 14.32
C GLY A 43 -13.05 7.43 13.42
N GLU A 44 -14.27 7.42 13.98
CA GLU A 44 -15.47 7.07 13.21
C GLU A 44 -15.56 7.92 11.93
N PRO A 45 -16.06 7.39 10.81
CA PRO A 45 -16.19 8.15 9.58
C PRO A 45 -16.96 9.47 9.79
N THR A 46 -16.25 10.58 9.61
CA THR A 46 -16.77 11.95 9.55
C THR A 46 -16.55 12.48 8.14
N GLU A 47 -17.18 13.60 7.79
CA GLU A 47 -16.93 14.26 6.50
C GLU A 47 -15.44 14.58 6.31
N GLU A 48 -14.79 15.11 7.36
CA GLU A 48 -13.38 15.50 7.33
C GLU A 48 -12.43 14.32 7.12
N ASN A 49 -12.54 13.27 7.93
CA ASN A 49 -11.62 12.14 7.80
C ASN A 49 -11.92 11.29 6.55
N THR A 50 -13.19 11.21 6.14
CA THR A 50 -13.59 10.52 4.90
C THR A 50 -12.99 11.23 3.69
N LYS A 51 -13.07 12.56 3.65
CA LYS A 51 -12.45 13.37 2.62
C LYS A 51 -10.93 13.23 2.62
N ALA A 52 -10.27 13.26 3.78
CA ALA A 52 -8.82 13.07 3.86
C ALA A 52 -8.38 11.71 3.29
N TRP A 53 -9.11 10.63 3.59
CA TRP A 53 -8.85 9.31 3.01
C TRP A 53 -9.13 9.26 1.50
N GLU A 54 -10.19 9.93 1.03
CA GLU A 54 -10.53 10.02 -0.39
C GLU A 54 -9.45 10.77 -1.17
N GLU A 55 -9.01 11.95 -0.72
CA GLU A 55 -7.91 12.70 -1.34
C GLU A 55 -6.59 11.92 -1.35
N LEU A 56 -6.34 11.11 -0.31
CA LEU A 56 -5.14 10.26 -0.25
C LEU A 56 -5.18 9.10 -1.27
N THR A 57 -6.37 8.64 -1.65
CA THR A 57 -6.57 7.44 -2.47
C THR A 57 -7.11 7.72 -3.87
N GLU A 58 -7.56 8.95 -4.15
CA GLU A 58 -8.21 9.36 -5.41
C GLU A 58 -7.29 9.27 -6.63
N VAL A 59 -5.97 9.28 -6.42
CA VAL A 59 -4.96 9.16 -7.48
C VAL A 59 -5.17 7.87 -8.30
N GLY A 60 -5.73 6.83 -7.67
CA GLY A 60 -6.54 5.80 -8.35
C GLY A 60 -5.86 5.04 -9.49
N ILE A 61 -6.62 4.84 -10.56
CA ILE A 61 -6.20 4.17 -11.80
C ILE A 61 -5.55 5.23 -12.71
N ILE A 62 -4.29 5.00 -13.04
CA ILE A 62 -3.48 5.83 -13.92
C ILE A 62 -3.49 5.28 -15.34
N LYS A 63 -3.03 6.10 -16.28
CA LYS A 63 -2.77 5.71 -17.66
C LYS A 63 -1.28 5.66 -17.95
N LEU A 64 -0.87 4.61 -18.67
CA LEU A 64 0.46 4.46 -19.24
C LEU A 64 0.39 4.59 -20.75
N ASP A 65 1.47 5.08 -21.37
CA ASP A 65 1.63 4.93 -22.81
C ASP A 65 2.02 3.49 -23.17
N ARG A 66 2.09 3.22 -24.48
CA ARG A 66 2.44 1.90 -25.02
C ARG A 66 3.82 1.42 -24.59
N ASP A 67 4.81 2.31 -24.55
CA ASP A 67 6.20 1.95 -24.28
C ASP A 67 6.40 1.62 -22.80
N GLN A 68 5.73 2.37 -21.92
CA GLN A 68 5.66 2.08 -20.49
C GLN A 68 4.92 0.76 -20.22
N ALA A 69 3.77 0.54 -20.85
CA ALA A 69 2.97 -0.66 -20.66
C ALA A 69 3.70 -1.93 -21.16
N ALA A 70 4.46 -1.83 -22.26
CA ALA A 70 5.20 -2.95 -22.83
C ALA A 70 6.35 -3.45 -21.94
N GLN A 71 6.84 -2.62 -21.01
CA GLN A 71 7.91 -2.98 -20.09
C GLN A 71 7.42 -3.63 -18.79
N LEU A 72 6.11 -3.62 -18.52
CA LEU A 72 5.55 -4.23 -17.33
C LEU A 72 5.75 -5.76 -17.34
N PRO A 73 6.10 -6.38 -16.21
CA PRO A 73 6.22 -7.84 -16.13
C PRO A 73 4.89 -8.54 -16.40
N ASN A 74 3.79 -7.89 -16.00
CA ASN A 74 2.43 -8.31 -16.30
C ASN A 74 1.86 -7.35 -17.35
N GLN A 75 1.49 -7.89 -18.51
CA GLN A 75 0.78 -7.12 -19.52
C GLN A 75 -0.51 -6.55 -18.94
N THR A 76 -0.83 -5.33 -19.33
CA THR A 76 -2.07 -4.66 -18.95
C THR A 76 -2.92 -4.38 -20.17
N VAL A 77 -4.19 -4.01 -19.94
CA VAL A 77 -5.17 -3.75 -20.98
C VAL A 77 -5.11 -2.31 -21.50
N GLU A 78 -5.28 -2.18 -22.81
CA GLU A 78 -5.54 -0.89 -23.45
C GLU A 78 -6.90 -0.35 -23.01
N TRP A 79 -6.97 0.93 -22.72
CA TRP A 79 -8.20 1.57 -22.31
C TRP A 79 -9.06 1.93 -23.52
N ASN A 80 -10.24 1.33 -23.61
CA ASN A 80 -11.17 1.53 -24.72
C ASN A 80 -11.67 2.97 -24.89
N GLN A 81 -11.61 3.81 -23.85
CA GLN A 81 -12.05 5.21 -23.91
C GLN A 81 -10.98 6.14 -24.50
N GLU A 82 -9.70 5.76 -24.43
CA GLU A 82 -8.57 6.56 -24.92
C GLU A 82 -7.53 5.62 -25.58
N PRO A 83 -7.73 5.27 -26.87
CA PRO A 83 -6.82 4.39 -27.59
C PRO A 83 -5.35 4.85 -27.54
N GLY A 84 -4.43 3.91 -27.41
CA GLY A 84 -3.01 4.16 -27.18
C GLY A 84 -2.61 4.33 -25.72
N THR A 85 -3.57 4.31 -24.79
CA THR A 85 -3.32 4.35 -23.35
C THR A 85 -3.70 3.04 -22.67
N TYR A 86 -3.04 2.75 -21.56
CA TYR A 86 -3.10 1.46 -20.88
C TYR A 86 -3.41 1.67 -19.41
N LEU A 87 -4.36 0.89 -18.87
CA LEU A 87 -4.77 1.04 -17.48
C LEU A 87 -3.72 0.47 -16.53
N ALA A 88 -3.47 1.17 -15.44
CA ALA A 88 -2.57 0.74 -14.38
C ALA A 88 -3.00 1.34 -13.05
N ALA A 89 -2.53 0.78 -11.95
CA ALA A 89 -2.61 1.42 -10.63
C ALA A 89 -1.26 1.33 -9.94
N VAL A 90 -0.99 2.25 -9.03
CA VAL A 90 0.26 2.26 -8.24
C VAL A 90 0.02 1.49 -6.95
N GLY A 91 0.95 0.59 -6.60
CA GLY A 91 0.85 -0.31 -5.45
C GLY A 91 0.49 0.43 -4.15
N MET A 92 1.18 1.53 -3.85
CA MET A 92 0.95 2.35 -2.66
C MET A 92 -0.51 2.81 -2.54
N PHE A 93 -1.09 3.37 -3.60
CA PHE A 93 -2.46 3.88 -3.55
C PHE A 93 -3.50 2.76 -3.47
N HIS A 94 -3.23 1.61 -4.11
CA HIS A 94 -4.09 0.43 -3.96
C HIS A 94 -4.07 -0.11 -2.52
N GLN A 95 -2.89 -0.19 -1.89
CA GLN A 95 -2.75 -0.62 -0.50
C GLN A 95 -3.48 0.34 0.46
N LEU A 96 -3.33 1.65 0.25
CA LEU A 96 -4.04 2.68 1.05
C LEU A 96 -5.56 2.57 0.87
N HIS A 97 -6.05 2.33 -0.35
CA HIS A 97 -7.46 2.07 -0.62
C HIS A 97 -7.98 0.85 0.15
N CYS A 98 -7.22 -0.25 0.18
CA CYS A 98 -7.57 -1.45 0.95
C CYS A 98 -7.63 -1.17 2.46
N VAL A 99 -6.69 -0.40 3.00
CA VAL A 99 -6.71 0.00 4.42
C VAL A 99 -7.96 0.83 4.74
N ASP A 100 -8.32 1.81 3.90
CA ASP A 100 -9.54 2.60 4.11
C ASP A 100 -10.80 1.73 4.02
N ALA A 101 -10.87 0.81 3.06
CA ALA A 101 -11.98 -0.13 2.94
C ALA A 101 -12.15 -0.99 4.20
N LEU A 102 -11.04 -1.51 4.76
CA LEU A 102 -11.05 -2.26 6.02
C LEU A 102 -11.52 -1.38 7.19
N ARG A 103 -10.99 -0.16 7.31
CA ARG A 103 -11.35 0.81 8.35
C ARG A 103 -12.84 1.15 8.31
N ARG A 104 -13.39 1.45 7.12
CA ARG A 104 -14.83 1.74 6.94
C ARG A 104 -15.70 0.55 7.34
N ASN A 105 -15.32 -0.67 6.93
CA ASN A 105 -16.06 -1.90 7.30
C ASN A 105 -16.00 -2.20 8.80
N MET A 106 -14.85 -1.97 9.44
CA MET A 106 -14.69 -2.09 10.89
C MET A 106 -15.65 -1.15 11.62
N PHE A 107 -15.66 0.14 11.29
CA PHE A 107 -16.57 1.10 11.94
C PHE A 107 -18.03 0.79 11.65
N ALA A 108 -18.38 0.44 10.41
CA ALA A 108 -19.75 0.03 10.06
C ALA A 108 -20.23 -1.17 10.88
N SER A 109 -19.37 -2.17 11.05
CA SER A 109 -19.67 -3.36 11.88
C SER A 109 -19.74 -3.06 13.37
N SER A 110 -19.15 -1.95 13.82
CA SER A 110 -19.14 -1.56 15.22
C SER A 110 -20.39 -0.81 15.69
N LYS A 111 -21.13 -0.18 14.75
CA LYS A 111 -22.28 0.66 15.06
C LYS A 111 -23.40 -0.14 15.73
N GLY A 112 -23.85 0.33 16.89
CA GLY A 112 -24.97 -0.27 17.64
C GLY A 112 -24.64 -1.61 18.32
N ASN A 113 -23.40 -2.09 18.23
CA ASN A 113 -22.99 -3.32 18.88
C ASN A 113 -22.34 -3.04 20.24
N ALA A 114 -23.17 -3.02 21.29
CA ALA A 114 -22.73 -2.78 22.67
C ALA A 114 -21.78 -3.86 23.22
N ALA A 115 -21.65 -5.01 22.55
CA ALA A 115 -20.73 -6.08 22.94
C ALA A 115 -19.29 -5.85 22.44
N LEU A 116 -19.06 -4.89 21.54
CA LEU A 116 -17.72 -4.58 21.07
C LEU A 116 -16.97 -3.70 22.06
N ASP A 117 -15.77 -4.15 22.43
CA ASP A 117 -14.87 -3.43 23.30
C ASP A 117 -14.38 -2.14 22.61
N ARG A 118 -14.64 -1.00 23.23
CA ARG A 118 -14.15 0.31 22.77
C ARG A 118 -12.63 0.35 22.67
N LYS A 119 -11.91 -0.39 23.51
CA LYS A 119 -10.44 -0.48 23.42
C LYS A 119 -10.01 -1.24 22.17
N ALA A 120 -10.72 -2.30 21.79
CA ALA A 120 -10.45 -3.03 20.56
C ALA A 120 -10.66 -2.14 19.32
N ILE A 121 -11.74 -1.36 19.27
CA ILE A 121 -11.98 -0.41 18.17
C ILE A 121 -10.89 0.68 18.13
N ALA A 122 -10.52 1.24 19.28
CA ALA A 122 -9.44 2.23 19.33
C ALA A 122 -8.08 1.65 18.88
N HIS A 123 -7.80 0.38 19.23
CA HIS A 123 -6.58 -0.30 18.79
C HIS A 123 -6.58 -0.52 17.27
N LEU A 124 -7.69 -0.99 16.70
CA LEU A 124 -7.81 -1.17 15.25
C LEU A 124 -7.77 0.15 14.48
N ASP A 125 -8.37 1.22 15.00
CA ASP A 125 -8.30 2.58 14.45
C ASP A 125 -6.86 3.10 14.40
N HIS A 126 -6.11 2.93 15.51
CA HIS A 126 -4.67 3.20 15.53
C HIS A 126 -3.90 2.34 14.52
N CYS A 127 -4.17 1.04 14.45
CA CYS A 127 -3.50 0.14 13.49
C CYS A 127 -3.75 0.55 12.03
N ALA A 128 -4.95 1.00 11.69
CA ALA A 128 -5.27 1.49 10.35
C ALA A 128 -4.45 2.74 9.99
N ASP A 129 -4.32 3.71 10.90
CA ASP A 129 -3.47 4.88 10.67
C ASP A 129 -1.97 4.54 10.67
N TYR A 130 -1.52 3.62 11.54
CA TYR A 130 -0.13 3.15 11.51
C TYR A 130 0.21 2.51 10.17
N LEU A 131 -0.65 1.64 9.64
CA LEU A 131 -0.47 1.05 8.31
C LEU A 131 -0.47 2.12 7.23
N ARG A 132 -1.36 3.12 7.29
CA ARG A 132 -1.33 4.27 6.37
C ARG A 132 0.04 4.97 6.39
N GLN A 133 0.60 5.24 7.56
CA GLN A 133 1.91 5.87 7.72
C GLN A 133 3.04 4.98 7.14
N VAL A 134 3.03 3.67 7.42
CA VAL A 134 3.99 2.71 6.87
C VAL A 134 3.92 2.65 5.35
N LEU A 135 2.73 2.53 4.77
CA LEU A 135 2.54 2.41 3.33
C LEU A 135 3.00 3.66 2.59
N THR A 136 2.70 4.86 3.11
CA THR A 136 3.22 6.11 2.55
C THR A 136 4.74 6.25 2.73
N CYS A 137 5.29 5.81 3.87
CA CYS A 137 6.74 5.86 4.14
C CYS A 137 7.54 4.91 3.22
N HIS A 138 6.99 3.73 2.94
CA HIS A 138 7.63 2.75 2.06
C HIS A 138 7.45 3.07 0.57
N GLY A 139 6.35 3.72 0.19
CA GLY A 139 6.16 4.24 -1.15
C GLY A 139 6.22 3.17 -2.24
N ASP A 140 5.35 2.16 -2.18
CA ASP A 140 5.34 1.08 -3.18
C ASP A 140 5.00 1.61 -4.58
N VAL A 141 6.03 1.74 -5.41
CA VAL A 141 5.95 2.21 -6.81
C VAL A 141 5.68 1.08 -7.81
N SER A 142 5.43 -0.15 -7.37
CA SER A 142 5.04 -1.24 -8.28
C SER A 142 3.75 -0.89 -9.03
N ILE A 143 3.60 -1.48 -10.21
CA ILE A 143 2.42 -1.28 -11.05
C ILE A 143 1.51 -2.50 -10.96
N VAL A 144 0.26 -2.25 -10.56
CA VAL A 144 -0.84 -3.21 -10.62
C VAL A 144 -1.46 -3.12 -12.01
N SER A 145 -1.23 -4.15 -12.81
CA SER A 145 -1.82 -4.29 -14.15
C SER A 145 -3.29 -4.70 -14.07
N PHE A 146 -4.01 -4.50 -15.18
CA PHE A 146 -5.42 -4.85 -15.33
C PHE A 146 -5.60 -5.89 -16.43
N HIS A 147 -6.63 -6.71 -16.30
CA HIS A 147 -7.12 -7.59 -17.36
C HIS A 147 -8.61 -7.38 -17.59
N TRP A 148 -9.09 -7.73 -18.78
CA TRP A 148 -10.51 -7.78 -19.05
C TRP A 148 -11.12 -9.05 -18.45
N ASN A 149 -12.08 -8.88 -17.55
CA ASN A 149 -12.81 -9.99 -16.96
C ASN A 149 -14.14 -10.20 -17.71
N GLU A 150 -14.19 -11.27 -18.51
CA GLU A 150 -15.37 -11.60 -19.31
C GLU A 150 -16.62 -11.92 -18.48
N ALA A 151 -16.46 -12.51 -17.29
CA ALA A 151 -17.62 -12.90 -16.48
C ALA A 151 -18.43 -11.70 -15.96
N ILE A 152 -17.75 -10.58 -15.70
CA ILE A 152 -18.39 -9.36 -15.18
C ILE A 152 -18.33 -8.18 -16.16
N GLN A 153 -17.77 -8.38 -17.36
CA GLN A 153 -17.63 -7.39 -18.43
C GLN A 153 -16.96 -6.08 -17.95
N LYS A 154 -15.86 -6.21 -17.20
CA LYS A 154 -15.10 -5.08 -16.65
C LYS A 154 -13.61 -5.35 -16.62
N ASN A 155 -12.82 -4.28 -16.70
CA ASN A 155 -11.40 -4.34 -16.37
C ASN A 155 -11.23 -4.55 -14.86
N THR A 156 -10.45 -5.55 -14.48
CA THR A 156 -10.14 -5.85 -13.09
C THR A 156 -8.63 -5.90 -12.85
N PRO A 157 -8.16 -5.42 -11.70
CA PRO A 157 -6.74 -5.51 -11.35
C PRO A 157 -6.27 -6.96 -11.22
N ILE A 158 -5.00 -7.19 -11.53
CA ILE A 158 -4.29 -8.46 -11.33
C ILE A 158 -3.63 -8.40 -9.95
N PHE A 159 -4.15 -9.18 -9.00
CA PHE A 159 -3.67 -9.18 -7.61
C PHE A 159 -2.56 -10.20 -7.31
N ASP A 160 -2.34 -11.15 -8.21
CA ASP A 160 -1.33 -12.21 -8.13
C ASP A 160 -0.12 -11.92 -9.04
N GLY A 161 0.16 -10.63 -9.25
CA GLY A 161 1.25 -10.20 -10.11
C GLY A 161 2.65 -10.35 -9.53
N LEU A 162 3.67 -10.22 -10.40
CA LEU A 162 5.06 -10.21 -9.96
C LEU A 162 5.34 -8.98 -9.08
N GLN A 163 5.94 -9.20 -7.91
CA GLN A 163 6.24 -8.16 -6.92
C GLN A 163 7.71 -8.21 -6.50
N HIS A 164 8.27 -7.04 -6.16
CA HIS A 164 9.63 -6.93 -5.64
C HIS A 164 9.58 -6.96 -4.11
N CYS A 165 9.69 -8.16 -3.54
CA CYS A 165 9.58 -8.37 -2.10
C CYS A 165 10.94 -8.48 -1.42
N ARG A 166 11.02 -8.00 -0.18
CA ARG A 166 12.12 -8.39 0.72
C ARG A 166 11.95 -9.86 1.08
N LYS A 167 13.04 -10.64 1.06
CA LYS A 167 13.01 -12.06 1.45
C LYS A 167 12.54 -12.19 2.89
N PHE A 168 11.54 -13.04 3.13
CA PHE A 168 10.92 -13.23 4.43
C PHE A 168 11.84 -13.99 5.39
N GLU A 169 12.40 -15.12 4.94
CA GLU A 169 13.07 -16.10 5.80
C GLU A 169 14.25 -15.51 6.58
N PRO A 170 15.16 -14.71 5.98
CA PRO A 170 16.27 -14.14 6.73
C PRO A 170 15.81 -13.16 7.84
N ILE A 171 14.77 -12.37 7.56
CA ILE A 171 14.21 -11.42 8.52
C ILE A 171 13.53 -12.18 9.67
N PHE A 172 12.75 -13.20 9.32
CA PHE A 172 12.01 -14.02 10.26
C PHE A 172 12.93 -14.78 11.22
N GLU A 173 13.93 -15.50 10.69
CA GLU A 173 14.84 -16.30 11.51
C GLU A 173 15.70 -15.44 12.44
N TRP A 174 16.17 -14.27 11.96
CA TRP A 174 16.87 -13.32 12.83
C TRP A 174 15.96 -12.82 13.95
N THR A 175 14.72 -12.43 13.63
CA THR A 175 13.77 -11.93 14.64
C THR A 175 13.43 -12.99 15.68
N LYS A 176 13.24 -14.23 15.25
CA LYS A 176 12.86 -15.35 16.11
C LYS A 176 13.86 -15.61 17.23
N VAL A 177 15.17 -15.52 16.96
CA VAL A 177 16.21 -15.75 17.97
C VAL A 177 16.45 -14.54 18.88
N HIS A 178 15.96 -13.35 18.50
CA HIS A 178 16.04 -12.12 19.30
C HIS A 178 14.70 -11.71 19.95
N ARG A 179 13.71 -12.60 19.92
CA ARG A 179 12.36 -12.32 20.43
C ARG A 179 12.36 -12.10 21.95
N ALA A 180 11.91 -10.93 22.39
CA ALA A 180 11.78 -10.59 23.82
C ALA A 180 10.34 -10.73 24.38
N GLY A 181 9.35 -10.94 23.53
CA GLY A 181 7.95 -11.00 23.92
C GLY A 181 7.03 -11.38 22.76
N ASP A 182 5.72 -11.21 22.93
CA ASP A 182 4.74 -11.43 21.87
C ASP A 182 3.88 -10.18 21.65
N LEU A 183 3.47 -9.99 20.41
CA LEU A 183 2.57 -8.93 19.96
C LEU A 183 1.19 -9.51 19.60
N ARG A 184 0.76 -10.59 20.26
CA ARG A 184 -0.57 -11.13 20.00
C ARG A 184 -1.62 -10.14 20.53
N PRO A 185 -2.68 -9.86 19.76
CA PRO A 185 -3.78 -9.04 20.23
C PRO A 185 -4.51 -9.66 21.42
#